data_AF-A0A1E5VWM2-F1
#
_entry.id   AF-A0A1E5VWM2-F1
#
_cell.length_a   1.000
_cell.length_b   1.000
_cell.length_c   1.000
_cell.angle_alpha   90.00
_cell.angle_beta   90.00
_cell.angle_gamma   90.00
#
_symmetry.space_group_name_H-M   'P 1'
#
loop_
_entity.id
_entity.type
_entity.pdbx_description
1 polymer ?
#
loop_
_entity_poly.entity_id
_entity_poly.type
_entity_poly.pdbx_seq_one_letter_code
_entity_poly.pdbx_strand_id
1 'polypeptide(L)'
;LPLFARIADVVTQYDEFFKEKENVTGKLECHPYQKVTACFRMLANGCSADFLDAEMQMSSTLVLRSLKRFVRTVVHLFGPRYLRAPSPRDVKLLLQEGERRGFLGMLDSLDCMHWKWKNCP
;
A
#
# COMPACT_ATOMS: atom_id res chain seq x y z
N LEU A 1 -6.15 9.84 5.09
CA LEU A 1 -6.87 9.72 3.79
C LEU A 1 -6.15 10.37 2.59
N PRO A 2 -5.49 11.54 2.68
CA PRO A 2 -4.89 12.19 1.50
C PRO A 2 -3.88 11.33 0.73
N LEU A 3 -3.05 10.56 1.45
CA LEU A 3 -2.09 9.63 0.85
C LEU A 3 -2.79 8.48 0.11
N PHE A 4 -3.82 7.90 0.72
CA PHE A 4 -4.57 6.79 0.14
C PHE A 4 -5.26 7.21 -1.16
N ALA A 5 -6.00 8.32 -1.13
CA ALA A 5 -6.66 8.86 -2.33
C ALA A 5 -5.65 9.12 -3.44
N ARG A 6 -4.51 9.75 -3.13
CA ARG A 6 -3.44 9.99 -4.11
C ARG A 6 -2.92 8.69 -4.73
N ILE A 7 -2.71 7.64 -3.95
CA ILE A 7 -2.26 6.34 -4.48
C ILE A 7 -3.35 5.75 -5.38
N ALA A 8 -4.60 5.76 -4.92
CA ALA A 8 -5.73 5.22 -5.68
C ALA A 8 -5.90 5.96 -7.02
N ASP A 9 -5.88 7.28 -7.02
CA ASP A 9 -6.03 8.11 -8.22
C ASP A 9 -4.89 7.87 -9.21
N VAL A 10 -3.64 7.88 -8.73
CA VAL A 10 -2.46 7.65 -9.60
C VAL A 10 -2.46 6.24 -10.20
N VAL A 11 -2.81 5.22 -9.41
CA VAL A 11 -2.94 3.84 -9.91
C VAL A 11 -4.08 3.74 -10.94
N THR A 12 -5.21 4.40 -10.68
CA THR A 12 -6.38 4.41 -11.57
C THR A 12 -6.10 5.14 -12.89
N GLN A 13 -5.33 6.22 -12.84
CA GLN A 13 -4.89 6.95 -14.03
C GLN A 13 -3.90 6.14 -14.87
N TYR A 14 -2.98 5.42 -14.22
CA TYR A 14 -1.93 4.65 -14.91
C TYR A 14 -2.43 3.32 -15.50
N ASP A 15 -3.27 2.59 -14.77
CA ASP A 15 -3.72 1.25 -15.14
C ASP A 15 -5.24 1.21 -15.39
N GLU A 16 -5.62 1.11 -16.67
CA GLU A 16 -7.00 0.99 -17.17
C GLU A 16 -7.84 -0.11 -16.49
N PHE A 17 -7.22 -1.11 -15.87
CA PHE A 17 -7.95 -2.13 -15.12
C PHE A 17 -8.57 -1.59 -13.82
N PHE A 18 -7.97 -0.56 -13.22
CA PHE A 18 -8.48 0.04 -12.00
C PHE A 18 -9.63 0.99 -12.28
N LYS A 19 -9.72 1.58 -13.47
CA LYS A 19 -10.86 2.41 -13.87
C LYS A 19 -12.17 1.65 -13.74
N GLU A 20 -13.21 2.38 -13.38
CA GLU A 20 -14.58 1.88 -13.40
C GLU A 20 -15.00 1.65 -14.84
N LYS A 21 -15.71 0.55 -15.09
CA LYS A 21 -16.19 0.18 -16.43
C LYS A 21 -17.64 -0.24 -16.32
N GLU A 22 -18.39 0.01 -17.37
CA GLU A 22 -19.72 -0.56 -17.53
C GLU A 22 -19.60 -1.98 -18.10
N ASN A 23 -20.32 -2.91 -17.48
CA ASN A 23 -20.42 -4.26 -18.00
C ASN A 23 -21.40 -4.31 -19.21
N VAL A 24 -21.55 -5.50 -19.81
CA VAL A 24 -22.43 -5.71 -20.97
C VAL A 24 -23.91 -5.39 -20.73
N THR A 25 -24.33 -5.28 -19.46
CA THR A 25 -25.69 -4.88 -19.06
C THR A 25 -25.81 -3.41 -18.67
N GLY A 26 -24.76 -2.60 -18.88
CA GLY A 26 -24.72 -1.18 -18.50
C GLY A 26 -24.58 -0.91 -17.00
N LYS A 27 -24.23 -1.93 -16.19
CA LYS A 27 -24.00 -1.78 -14.75
C LYS A 27 -22.52 -1.48 -14.51
N LEU A 28 -22.24 -0.48 -13.67
CA LEU A 28 -20.88 -0.17 -13.24
C LEU A 28 -20.28 -1.35 -12.45
N GLU A 29 -19.08 -1.75 -12.85
CA GLU A 29 -18.25 -2.71 -12.14
C GLU A 29 -17.63 -2.10 -10.86
N CYS A 30 -16.78 -2.85 -10.16
CA CYS A 30 -16.17 -2.40 -8.92
C CYS A 30 -15.43 -1.06 -9.08
N HIS A 31 -15.74 -0.13 -8.18
CA HIS A 31 -15.16 1.19 -8.15
C HIS A 31 -13.63 1.14 -7.91
N PRO A 32 -12.82 2.05 -8.48
CA PRO A 32 -11.36 2.00 -8.34
C PRO A 32 -10.88 1.98 -6.89
N TYR A 33 -11.52 2.77 -6.03
CA TYR A 33 -11.19 2.84 -4.61
C TYR A 33 -11.49 1.53 -3.88
N GLN A 34 -12.49 0.77 -4.32
CA GLN A 34 -12.83 -0.54 -3.76
C GLN A 34 -11.74 -1.56 -4.11
N LYS A 35 -11.29 -1.60 -5.37
CA LYS A 35 -10.18 -2.44 -5.83
C LYS A 35 -8.89 -2.15 -5.06
N VAL A 36 -8.55 -0.87 -4.88
CA VAL A 36 -7.36 -0.44 -4.14
C VAL A 36 -7.49 -0.76 -2.64
N THR A 37 -8.65 -0.56 -2.04
CA THR A 37 -8.91 -0.93 -0.63
C THR A 37 -8.71 -2.43 -0.39
N ALA A 38 -9.23 -3.28 -1.28
CA ALA A 38 -9.01 -4.73 -1.20
C ALA A 38 -7.50 -5.08 -1.21
N CYS A 39 -6.72 -4.42 -2.07
CA CYS A 39 -5.27 -4.62 -2.13
C CYS A 39 -4.58 -4.22 -0.81
N PHE A 40 -4.92 -3.07 -0.24
CA PHE A 40 -4.37 -2.63 1.05
C PHE A 40 -4.74 -3.58 2.19
N ARG A 41 -5.97 -4.09 2.23
CA ARG A 41 -6.39 -5.06 3.25
C ARG A 41 -5.62 -6.37 3.16
N MET A 42 -5.39 -6.88 1.94
CA MET A 42 -4.54 -8.06 1.76
C MET A 42 -3.10 -7.81 2.20
N LEU A 43 -2.51 -6.67 1.82
CA LEU A 43 -1.10 -6.35 2.13
C LEU A 43 -0.86 -6.05 3.61
N ALA A 44 -1.79 -5.34 4.27
CA ALA A 44 -1.62 -4.89 5.65
C ALA A 44 -2.05 -5.95 6.68
N ASN A 45 -3.14 -6.65 6.40
CA ASN A 45 -3.78 -7.55 7.38
C ASN A 45 -3.63 -9.03 7.02
N GLY A 46 -3.08 -9.36 5.85
CA GLY A 46 -2.99 -10.74 5.37
C GLY A 46 -4.35 -11.39 5.07
N CYS A 47 -5.40 -10.59 4.85
CA CYS A 47 -6.74 -11.11 4.54
C CYS A 47 -6.73 -12.02 3.30
N SER A 48 -7.49 -13.11 3.34
CA SER A 48 -7.70 -13.95 2.16
C SER A 48 -8.57 -13.24 1.14
N ALA A 49 -8.41 -13.61 -0.14
CA ALA A 49 -9.25 -13.09 -1.21
C ALA A 49 -10.73 -13.49 -1.02
N ASP A 50 -10.98 -14.70 -0.52
CA ASP A 50 -12.35 -15.21 -0.28
C ASP A 50 -13.07 -14.44 0.82
N PHE A 51 -12.35 -14.01 1.86
CA PHE A 51 -12.91 -13.14 2.90
C PHE A 51 -13.33 -11.78 2.32
N LEU A 52 -12.47 -11.19 1.47
CA LEU A 52 -12.76 -9.91 0.84
C LEU A 52 -13.85 -10.00 -0.24
N ASP A 53 -14.05 -11.17 -0.84
CA ASP A 53 -15.17 -11.40 -1.75
C ASP A 53 -16.50 -11.27 -1.03
N ALA A 54 -16.64 -11.95 0.11
CA ALA A 54 -17.84 -11.87 0.93
C ALA A 54 -18.07 -10.45 1.49
N GLU A 55 -17.02 -9.75 1.91
CA GLU A 55 -17.16 -8.44 2.55
C GLU A 55 -17.34 -7.29 1.56
N MET A 56 -16.62 -7.33 0.44
CA MET A 56 -16.58 -6.24 -0.54
C MET A 56 -17.36 -6.55 -1.81
N GLN A 57 -18.05 -7.69 -1.91
CA GLN A 57 -18.76 -8.15 -3.12
C GLN A 57 -17.84 -8.13 -4.36
N MET A 58 -16.62 -8.65 -4.19
CA MET A 58 -15.58 -8.66 -5.21
C MET A 58 -15.03 -10.07 -5.38
N SER A 59 -15.28 -10.73 -6.51
CA SER A 59 -14.83 -12.11 -6.71
C SER A 59 -13.35 -12.30 -6.32
N SER A 60 -13.02 -13.41 -5.64
CA SER A 60 -11.64 -13.68 -5.19
C SER A 60 -10.61 -13.56 -6.32
N THR A 61 -11.01 -13.95 -7.54
CA THR A 61 -10.17 -13.82 -8.74
C THR A 61 -9.92 -12.36 -9.11
N LEU A 62 -10.92 -11.48 -9.00
CA LEU A 62 -10.77 -10.05 -9.20
C LEU A 62 -9.87 -9.44 -8.12
N VAL A 63 -10.02 -9.83 -6.86
CA VAL A 63 -9.18 -9.37 -5.74
C VAL A 63 -7.71 -9.74 -5.99
N LEU A 64 -7.42 -11.00 -6.30
CA LEU A 64 -6.05 -11.47 -6.57
C LEU A 64 -5.44 -10.80 -7.81
N ARG A 65 -6.23 -10.62 -8.88
CA ARG A 65 -5.76 -9.92 -10.09
C ARG A 65 -5.49 -8.45 -9.81
N SER A 66 -6.34 -7.80 -9.00
CA SER A 66 -6.14 -6.43 -8.55
C SER A 66 -4.85 -6.31 -7.75
N LEU A 67 -4.61 -7.20 -6.79
CA LEU A 67 -3.39 -7.18 -5.98
C LEU A 67 -2.13 -7.29 -6.85
N LYS A 68 -2.08 -8.24 -7.78
CA LYS A 68 -0.93 -8.42 -8.67
C LYS A 68 -0.63 -7.18 -9.51
N ARG A 69 -1.66 -6.56 -10.08
CA ARG A 69 -1.49 -5.33 -10.89
C ARG A 69 -1.15 -4.14 -10.02
N PHE A 70 -1.82 -3.99 -8.87
CA PHE A 70 -1.56 -2.93 -7.90
C PHE A 70 -0.10 -2.90 -7.48
N VAL A 71 0.45 -4.04 -7.03
CA VAL A 71 1.85 -4.12 -6.59
C VAL A 71 2.81 -3.74 -7.71
N ARG A 72 2.60 -4.25 -8.94
CA ARG A 72 3.43 -3.90 -10.10
C ARG A 72 3.38 -2.41 -10.40
N THR A 73 2.18 -1.83 -10.43
CA THR A 73 1.98 -0.40 -10.71
C THR A 73 2.59 0.47 -9.61
N VAL A 74 2.40 0.12 -8.34
CA VAL A 74 2.96 0.87 -7.21
C VAL A 74 4.49 0.81 -7.23
N VAL A 75 5.08 -0.38 -7.43
CA VAL A 75 6.54 -0.52 -7.53
C VAL A 75 7.07 0.26 -8.74
N HIS A 76 6.39 0.23 -9.88
CA HIS A 76 6.83 0.98 -11.06
C HIS A 76 6.81 2.50 -10.82
N LEU A 77 5.71 3.04 -10.29
CA LEU A 77 5.51 4.48 -10.14
C LEU A 77 6.26 5.07 -8.95
N PHE A 78 6.32 4.35 -7.84
CA PHE A 78 6.87 4.84 -6.58
C PHE A 78 8.24 4.24 -6.26
N GLY A 79 8.59 3.09 -6.83
CA GLY A 79 9.87 2.41 -6.59
C GLY A 79 11.11 3.28 -6.81
N PRO A 80 11.23 4.04 -7.92
CA PRO A 80 12.39 4.91 -8.14
C PRO A 80 12.60 5.95 -7.02
N ARG A 81 11.51 6.39 -6.37
CA ARG A 81 11.57 7.37 -5.29
C ARG A 81 11.80 6.74 -3.92
N TYR A 82 11.16 5.59 -3.65
CA TYR A 82 11.06 5.02 -2.29
C TYR A 82 11.80 3.70 -2.10
N LEU A 83 12.11 2.95 -3.16
CA LEU A 83 12.87 1.69 -3.12
C LEU A 83 14.33 1.87 -3.55
N ARG A 84 14.83 3.11 -3.46
CA ARG A 84 16.24 3.45 -3.68
C ARG A 84 16.99 3.49 -2.34
N ALA A 85 18.31 3.45 -2.40
CA ALA A 85 19.13 3.78 -1.25
C ALA A 85 18.79 5.20 -0.74
N PRO A 86 18.69 5.40 0.59
CA PRO A 86 18.42 6.71 1.16
C PRO A 86 19.60 7.65 0.86
N SER A 87 19.28 8.89 0.51
CA SER A 87 20.28 9.95 0.35
C SER A 87 20.71 10.46 1.73
N PRO A 88 21.84 11.17 1.86
CA PRO A 88 22.23 11.80 3.12
C PRO A 88 21.14 12.71 3.72
N ARG A 89 20.31 13.33 2.86
CA ARG A 89 19.15 14.12 3.31
C ARG A 89 18.04 13.23 3.89
N ASP A 90 17.73 12.12 3.22
CA ASP A 90 16.72 11.17 3.73
C ASP A 90 17.17 10.59 5.07
N VAL A 91 18.45 10.21 5.18
CA VAL A 91 19.08 9.74 6.41
C VAL A 91 18.92 10.76 7.54
N LYS A 92 19.26 12.03 7.28
CA LYS A 92 19.11 13.10 8.28
C LYS A 92 17.66 13.27 8.73
N LEU A 93 16.70 13.24 7.81
CA LEU A 93 15.28 13.37 8.14
C LEU A 93 14.77 12.17 8.94
N LEU A 94 15.18 10.95 8.57
CA LEU A 94 14.83 9.73 9.28
C LEU A 94 15.38 9.74 10.72
N LEU A 95 16.63 10.15 10.90
CA LEU A 95 17.23 10.29 12.24
C LEU A 95 16.52 11.34 13.09
N GLN A 96 16.21 12.52 12.53
CA GLN A 96 15.47 13.57 13.25
C GLN A 96 14.08 13.09 13.68
N GLU A 97 13.37 12.36 12.82
CA GLU A 97 12.07 11.79 13.17
C GLU A 97 12.20 10.66 14.20
N GLY A 98 13.26 9.86 14.14
CA GLY A 98 13.62 8.88 15.16
C GLY A 98 13.82 9.53 16.52
N GLU A 99 14.66 10.56 16.59
CA GLU A 99 14.93 11.33 17.82
C GLU A 99 13.65 11.95 18.39
N ARG A 100 12.80 12.54 17.54
CA ARG A 100 11.49 13.10 17.93
C ARG A 100 10.58 12.03 18.56
N ARG A 101 10.75 10.76 18.18
CA ARG A 101 10.00 9.62 18.71
C ARG A 101 10.73 8.91 19.86
N GLY A 102 11.92 9.35 20.26
CA GLY A 102 12.71 8.76 21.34
C GLY A 102 13.74 7.70 20.91
N PHE A 103 14.00 7.56 19.61
CA PHE A 103 14.99 6.62 19.06
C PHE A 103 16.28 7.37 18.67
N LEU A 104 17.34 7.22 19.46
CA LEU A 104 18.64 7.85 19.20
C LEU A 104 19.47 7.00 18.23
N GLY A 105 19.92 7.58 17.12
CA GLY A 105 20.97 7.02 16.27
C GLY A 105 20.64 5.79 15.40
N MET A 106 19.41 5.28 15.41
CA MET A 106 19.02 4.11 14.60
C MET A 106 18.42 4.50 13.25
N LEU A 107 19.09 4.08 12.17
CA LEU A 107 18.60 4.15 10.80
C LEU A 107 17.88 2.89 10.33
N ASP A 108 17.92 1.82 11.11
CA ASP A 108 17.40 0.53 10.67
C ASP A 108 16.76 -0.23 11.83
N SER A 109 15.44 -0.26 11.81
CA SER A 109 14.62 -1.45 12.06
C SER A 109 13.15 -1.03 12.07
N LEU A 110 12.48 -1.24 10.94
CA LEU A 110 11.00 -1.18 10.89
C LEU A 110 10.35 -2.23 11.81
N ASP A 111 11.11 -3.27 12.20
CA ASP A 111 10.72 -4.32 13.15
C ASP A 111 10.82 -3.88 14.63
N CYS A 112 11.39 -2.71 14.93
CA CYS A 112 11.50 -2.22 16.31
C CYS A 112 10.21 -1.64 16.90
N MET A 113 9.10 -1.65 16.16
CA MET A 113 7.82 -1.12 16.66
C MET A 113 7.08 -2.08 17.60
N HIS A 114 7.56 -3.31 17.83
CA HIS A 114 6.82 -4.32 18.61
C HIS A 114 7.56 -4.97 19.80
N TRP A 115 8.84 -4.67 20.06
CA TRP A 115 9.58 -5.35 21.14
C TRP A 115 9.98 -4.41 22.28
N LYS A 116 9.62 -4.77 23.53
CA LYS A 116 10.19 -4.14 24.73
C LYS A 116 11.67 -4.54 24.84
N TRP A 117 12.57 -3.61 24.55
CA TRP A 117 14.00 -3.82 24.70
C TRP A 117 14.34 -4.06 26.18
N LYS A 118 14.73 -5.30 26.53
CA LYS A 118 15.27 -5.61 27.86
C LYS A 118 16.72 -5.12 28.01
N ASN A 119 17.40 -4.87 26.89
CA ASN A 119 18.85 -4.61 26.84
C ASN A 119 19.24 -3.49 25.86
N CYS A 120 18.52 -2.36 25.81
CA CYS A 120 19.19 -1.13 25.37
C CYS A 120 20.02 -0.60 26.55
N PRO A 121 21.22 -0.04 26.30
CA PRO A 121 22.03 0.59 27.35
C PRO A 121 21.28 1.75 28.04
#